data_AF-A0A919XL97-F1
#
_entry.id   AF-A0A919XL97-F1
#
_cell.length_a   1.000
_cell.length_b   1.000
_cell.length_c   1.000
_cell.angle_alpha   90.00
_cell.angle_beta   90.00
_cell.angle_gamma   90.00
#
_symmetry.space_group_name_H-M   'P 1'
#
loop_
_entity.id
_entity.type
_entity.pdbx_description
1 polymer ?
#
loop_
_entity_poly.entity_id
_entity_poly.type
_entity_poly.pdbx_seq_one_letter_code
_entity_poly.pdbx_strand_id
1 'polypeptide(L)'
;MKREELFREIGSIDDHLIEAAGNYEKAKGKRGFSKKWITALVACLVLYSSTSTVLLATEYYKHQSKELYIRYLTAEDMKLEPAEEYDAEKFLRALKSDNDEHVYIAINRLVECFNDPKLRIKALNELKPLAANDNQKIADAAAFAVDVLSKSYQSPYIYKLSDGSMIFTLFNHYSDYGSQNVLWRIKDNVLKVYLSFSEPSMYIKELIPSPDRKLVAVVTCSNKSEFIEIINVEKGRVSPELVESARVKFGAQNRLDTWIRSDHENYSFANNIEWKDNDTFEFEGSLAYQDTEIIKNVTVAYEFSKKDIEVTELNQVKNP
;
A
#
# COMPACT_ATOMS: atom_id res chain seq x y z
N MET A 1 20.69 39.11 3.50
CA MET A 1 20.31 38.51 2.21
C MET A 1 18.84 38.80 1.96
N LYS A 2 18.54 39.52 0.88
CA LYS A 2 17.15 39.82 0.50
C LYS A 2 16.59 38.62 -0.25
N ARG A 3 15.28 38.38 -0.14
CA ARG A 3 14.56 37.24 -0.75
C ARG A 3 14.88 37.06 -2.24
N GLU A 4 15.24 38.13 -2.93
CA GLU A 4 15.63 38.20 -4.35
C GLU A 4 16.97 37.52 -4.67
N GLU A 5 17.91 37.41 -3.73
CA GLU A 5 19.17 36.69 -3.92
C GLU A 5 18.95 35.17 -3.88
N LEU A 6 17.98 34.70 -3.09
CA LEU A 6 17.63 33.29 -2.97
C LEU A 6 17.05 32.69 -4.27
N PHE A 7 16.40 33.53 -5.08
CA PHE A 7 15.77 33.13 -6.34
C PHE A 7 16.73 33.14 -7.54
N ARG A 8 17.94 33.70 -7.39
CA ARG A 8 18.98 33.66 -8.43
C ARG A 8 19.97 32.49 -8.26
N GLU A 9 20.01 31.87 -7.10
CA GLU A 9 20.91 30.73 -6.81
C GLU A 9 20.33 29.37 -7.21
N ILE A 10 19.01 29.31 -7.45
CA ILE A 10 18.31 28.15 -8.01
C ILE A 10 18.18 28.39 -9.51
N GLY A 11 19.22 28.01 -10.25
CA GLY A 11 19.34 28.27 -11.68
C GLY A 11 18.17 27.72 -12.52
N SER A 12 17.74 28.55 -13.46
CA SER A 12 16.91 28.27 -14.65
C SER A 12 15.39 28.15 -14.44
N ILE A 13 14.72 29.28 -14.23
CA ILE A 13 13.33 29.49 -14.65
C ILE A 13 13.34 30.58 -15.72
N ASP A 14 12.70 30.29 -16.85
CA ASP A 14 12.56 31.15 -18.04
C ASP A 14 12.05 32.56 -17.70
N ASP A 15 12.69 33.58 -18.29
CA ASP A 15 12.37 35.01 -18.10
C ASP A 15 10.91 35.37 -18.46
N HIS A 16 10.21 34.50 -19.19
CA HIS A 16 8.80 34.66 -19.55
C HIS A 16 7.83 34.56 -18.36
N LEU A 17 8.19 33.84 -17.29
CA LEU A 17 7.34 33.68 -16.10
C LEU A 17 7.42 34.89 -15.14
N ILE A 18 8.51 35.67 -15.21
CA ILE A 18 8.67 36.92 -14.46
C ILE A 18 7.82 38.03 -15.09
N GLU A 19 7.72 38.06 -16.42
CA GLU A 19 6.91 39.07 -17.13
C GLU A 19 5.40 38.84 -16.96
N ALA A 20 4.96 37.58 -16.78
CA ALA A 20 3.57 37.26 -16.45
C ALA A 20 3.17 37.72 -15.04
N ALA A 21 4.10 37.73 -14.08
CA ALA A 21 3.87 38.25 -12.74
C ALA A 21 3.84 39.79 -12.70
N GLY A 22 4.59 40.46 -13.59
CA GLY A 22 4.61 41.93 -13.70
C GLY A 22 3.34 42.56 -14.30
N ASN A 23 2.56 41.80 -15.08
CA ASN A 23 1.37 42.32 -15.76
C ASN A 23 0.06 42.16 -14.97
N TYR A 24 0.05 41.45 -13.84
CA TYR A 24 -1.14 41.32 -12.99
C TYR A 24 -1.47 42.60 -12.20
N GLU A 25 -0.54 43.56 -12.09
CA GLU A 25 -0.74 44.81 -11.35
C GLU A 25 -1.38 45.96 -12.17
N LYS A 26 -1.58 45.82 -13.48
CA LYS A 26 -2.13 46.91 -14.32
C LYS A 26 -3.62 46.84 -14.64
N ALA A 27 -4.38 45.94 -14.02
CA ALA A 27 -5.82 45.87 -14.24
C ALA A 27 -6.61 45.83 -12.92
N LYS A 28 -6.76 46.97 -12.25
CA LYS A 28 -7.99 47.26 -11.47
C LYS A 28 -8.18 48.76 -11.23
N GLY A 29 -9.10 49.32 -12.02
CA GLY A 29 -9.69 50.62 -11.80
C GLY A 29 -10.53 50.69 -10.52
N LYS A 30 -10.57 51.89 -9.97
CA LYS A 30 -11.25 52.39 -8.76
C LYS A 30 -12.63 51.78 -8.45
N ARG A 31 -12.83 51.36 -7.19
CA ARG A 31 -14.06 51.56 -6.38
C ARG A 31 -13.70 51.54 -4.90
N GLY A 32 -13.97 52.65 -4.20
CA GLY A 32 -13.59 52.85 -2.81
C GLY A 32 -14.55 52.16 -1.84
N PHE A 33 -14.03 51.24 -1.03
CA PHE A 33 -14.65 50.76 0.20
C PHE A 33 -13.64 50.91 1.35
N SER A 34 -14.09 51.38 2.51
CA SER A 34 -13.20 51.80 3.59
C SER A 34 -12.35 50.63 4.12
N LYS A 35 -11.02 50.82 4.09
CA LYS A 35 -10.01 49.80 4.41
C LYS A 35 -10.12 49.17 5.81
N LYS A 36 -10.85 49.80 6.74
CA LYS A 36 -10.98 49.33 8.13
C LYS A 36 -11.85 48.08 8.28
N TRP A 37 -12.84 47.87 7.41
CA TRP A 37 -13.74 46.72 7.50
C TRP A 37 -13.14 45.45 6.90
N ILE A 38 -12.35 45.58 5.83
CA ILE A 38 -11.67 44.43 5.20
C ILE A 38 -10.58 43.87 6.13
N THR A 39 -9.83 44.73 6.82
CA THR A 39 -8.83 44.28 7.80
C THR A 39 -9.44 43.57 9.00
N ALA A 40 -10.63 43.99 9.46
CA ALA A 40 -11.34 43.32 10.55
C ALA A 40 -11.89 41.95 10.11
N LEU A 41 -12.41 41.85 8.88
CA LEU A 41 -12.97 40.61 8.35
C LEU A 41 -11.88 39.58 8.01
N VAL A 42 -10.73 40.04 7.50
CA VAL A 42 -9.53 39.20 7.30
C VAL A 42 -8.91 38.77 8.62
N ALA A 43 -8.84 39.64 9.64
CA ALA A 43 -8.37 39.25 10.96
C ALA A 43 -9.30 38.22 11.63
N CYS A 44 -10.62 38.36 11.49
CA CYS A 44 -11.57 37.37 11.98
C CYS A 44 -11.49 36.03 11.22
N LEU A 45 -11.27 36.04 9.90
CA LEU A 45 -11.08 34.82 9.10
C LEU A 45 -9.74 34.13 9.40
N VAL A 46 -8.67 34.87 9.68
CA VAL A 46 -7.37 34.33 10.09
C VAL A 46 -7.43 33.78 11.52
N LEU A 47 -8.19 34.40 12.42
CA LEU A 47 -8.39 33.89 13.78
C LEU A 47 -9.35 32.68 13.84
N TYR A 48 -10.42 32.67 13.03
CA TYR A 48 -11.27 31.47 12.90
C TYR A 48 -10.54 30.33 12.19
N SER A 49 -9.78 30.58 11.13
CA SER A 49 -9.01 29.52 10.45
C SER A 49 -7.87 29.00 11.34
N SER A 50 -7.15 29.86 12.06
CA SER A 50 -6.09 29.41 12.97
C SER A 50 -6.61 28.60 14.16
N THR A 51 -7.74 28.98 14.76
CA THR A 51 -8.36 28.18 15.83
C THR A 51 -9.00 26.90 15.31
N SER A 52 -9.56 26.90 14.10
CA SER A 52 -10.09 25.69 13.44
C SER A 52 -8.98 24.74 13.03
N THR A 53 -7.84 25.22 12.53
CA THR A 53 -6.68 24.38 12.22
C THR A 53 -5.97 23.89 13.46
N VAL A 54 -5.98 24.63 14.58
CA VAL A 54 -5.43 24.13 15.84
C VAL A 54 -6.39 23.13 16.47
N LEU A 55 -7.71 23.29 16.37
CA LEU A 55 -8.69 22.30 16.82
C LEU A 55 -8.66 21.04 15.94
N LEU A 56 -8.64 21.18 14.62
CA LEU A 56 -8.48 20.06 13.69
C LEU A 56 -7.12 19.40 13.82
N ALA A 57 -6.03 20.15 14.02
CA ALA A 57 -4.72 19.57 14.28
C ALA A 57 -4.68 18.90 15.66
N THR A 58 -5.31 19.46 16.70
CA THR A 58 -5.35 18.83 18.02
C THR A 58 -6.28 17.62 18.08
N GLU A 59 -7.38 17.60 17.32
CA GLU A 59 -8.21 16.41 17.07
C GLU A 59 -7.47 15.40 16.20
N TYR A 60 -6.79 15.82 15.13
CA TYR A 60 -5.92 14.99 14.31
C TYR A 60 -4.80 14.36 15.13
N TYR A 61 -4.11 15.13 15.99
CA TYR A 61 -3.09 14.63 16.91
C TYR A 61 -3.69 13.77 18.04
N LYS A 62 -4.91 14.06 18.52
CA LYS A 62 -5.64 13.21 19.50
C LYS A 62 -6.13 11.89 18.90
N HIS A 63 -6.44 11.87 17.61
CA HIS A 63 -6.86 10.67 16.88
C HIS A 63 -5.65 9.86 16.42
N GLN A 64 -4.57 10.53 15.99
CA GLN A 64 -3.27 9.89 15.70
C GLN A 64 -2.62 9.32 16.98
N SER A 65 -2.93 9.84 18.16
CA SER A 65 -2.51 9.24 19.45
C SER A 65 -3.39 8.08 19.92
N LYS A 66 -4.47 7.73 19.20
CA LYS A 66 -5.33 6.58 19.52
C LYS A 66 -5.22 5.45 18.49
N GLU A 67 -4.76 5.76 17.29
CA GLU A 67 -4.61 4.80 16.21
C GLU A 67 -3.13 4.52 16.00
N LEU A 68 -2.70 3.27 16.21
CA LEU A 68 -1.33 2.82 15.95
C LEU A 68 -1.04 2.96 14.44
N TYR A 69 -0.58 4.13 13.99
CA TYR A 69 -0.33 4.42 12.58
C TYR A 69 1.13 4.13 12.25
N ILE A 70 1.39 2.97 11.63
CA ILE A 70 2.74 2.58 11.25
C ILE A 70 2.92 2.81 9.75
N ARG A 71 3.48 3.98 9.42
CA ARG A 71 3.67 4.39 8.02
C ARG A 71 4.72 3.55 7.29
N TYR A 72 5.74 3.11 8.01
CA TYR A 72 6.85 2.30 7.52
C TYR A 72 7.28 1.36 8.65
N LEU A 73 7.24 0.04 8.40
CA LEU A 73 7.98 -0.94 9.20
C LEU A 73 9.16 -1.38 8.35
N THR A 74 10.38 -1.01 8.74
CA THR A 74 11.56 -1.57 8.12
C THR A 74 11.75 -3.03 8.56
N ALA A 75 12.53 -3.80 7.80
CA ALA A 75 12.93 -5.13 8.22
C ALA A 75 13.69 -5.13 9.56
N GLU A 76 14.27 -3.99 9.95
CA GLU A 76 14.96 -3.78 11.24
C GLU A 76 13.93 -3.60 12.36
N ASP A 77 12.92 -2.77 12.15
CA ASP A 77 11.81 -2.56 13.12
C ASP A 77 11.11 -3.89 13.42
N MET A 78 10.83 -4.70 12.39
CA MET A 78 10.17 -6.00 12.52
C MET A 78 10.99 -7.05 13.30
N LYS A 79 12.30 -6.83 13.47
CA LYS A 79 13.16 -7.73 14.23
C LYS A 79 13.24 -7.36 15.71
N LEU A 80 12.73 -6.18 16.12
CA LEU A 80 12.89 -5.58 17.47
C LEU A 80 14.37 -5.65 17.89
N GLU A 81 15.26 -4.74 17.50
CA GLU A 81 16.73 -4.90 17.64
C GLU A 81 17.24 -5.73 18.87
N PRO A 82 18.26 -6.61 18.71
CA PRO A 82 19.05 -6.90 17.50
C PRO A 82 18.52 -8.07 16.64
N ALA A 83 18.99 -8.09 15.39
CA ALA A 83 18.56 -8.94 14.28
C ALA A 83 19.19 -10.34 14.26
N GLU A 84 18.88 -11.20 15.24
CA GLU A 84 19.21 -12.63 15.16
C GLU A 84 18.06 -13.46 14.55
N GLU A 85 18.32 -14.77 14.37
CA GLU A 85 17.34 -15.79 14.01
C GLU A 85 16.02 -15.62 14.79
N TYR A 86 14.91 -16.12 14.22
CA TYR A 86 13.60 -16.03 14.87
C TYR A 86 13.65 -16.51 16.34
N ASP A 87 13.44 -15.58 17.27
CA ASP A 87 13.39 -15.83 18.71
C ASP A 87 11.97 -15.61 19.25
N ALA A 88 11.21 -16.69 19.40
CA ALA A 88 9.86 -16.65 19.97
C ALA A 88 9.85 -16.07 21.40
N GLU A 89 10.86 -16.32 22.22
CA GLU A 89 10.90 -15.85 23.61
C GLU A 89 11.09 -14.33 23.70
N LYS A 90 11.81 -13.75 22.75
CA LYS A 90 11.90 -12.30 22.59
C LYS A 90 10.54 -11.68 22.29
N PHE A 91 9.78 -12.24 21.34
CA PHE A 91 8.45 -11.73 21.01
C PHE A 91 7.46 -11.95 22.16
N LEU A 92 7.51 -13.09 22.85
CA LEU A 92 6.70 -13.33 24.06
C LEU A 92 6.99 -12.30 25.17
N ARG A 93 8.24 -11.88 25.35
CA ARG A 93 8.58 -10.79 26.28
C ARG A 93 8.04 -9.44 25.81
N ALA A 94 8.13 -9.15 24.51
CA ALA A 94 7.66 -7.90 23.93
C ALA A 94 6.13 -7.71 24.02
N LEU A 95 5.33 -8.78 24.18
CA LEU A 95 3.90 -8.67 24.46
C LEU A 95 3.56 -7.89 25.74
N LYS A 96 4.53 -7.76 26.67
CA LYS A 96 4.39 -7.02 27.94
C LYS A 96 4.97 -5.61 27.88
N SER A 97 5.36 -5.14 26.69
CA SER A 97 5.90 -3.80 26.51
C SER A 97 4.79 -2.76 26.67
N ASP A 98 5.12 -1.62 27.27
CA ASP A 98 4.25 -0.43 27.26
C ASP A 98 4.25 0.29 25.89
N ASN A 99 4.98 -0.23 24.89
CA ASN A 99 4.97 0.27 23.51
C ASN A 99 4.06 -0.59 22.63
N ASP A 100 2.92 -0.04 22.24
CA ASP A 100 1.94 -0.68 21.36
C ASP A 100 2.53 -1.19 20.03
N GLU A 101 3.53 -0.50 19.48
CA GLU A 101 4.21 -0.93 18.26
C GLU A 101 4.99 -2.24 18.48
N HIS A 102 5.70 -2.33 19.61
CA HIS A 102 6.42 -3.56 19.97
C HIS A 102 5.46 -4.72 20.21
N VAL A 103 4.32 -4.46 20.87
CA VAL A 103 3.28 -5.46 21.09
C VAL A 103 2.70 -5.93 19.75
N TYR A 104 2.38 -5.01 18.84
CA TYR A 104 1.85 -5.33 17.51
C TYR A 104 2.83 -6.16 16.67
N ILE A 105 4.11 -5.79 16.66
CA ILE A 105 5.17 -6.54 15.98
C ILE A 105 5.27 -7.94 16.60
N ALA A 106 5.34 -8.04 17.92
CA ALA A 106 5.42 -9.32 18.62
C ALA A 106 4.25 -10.26 18.29
N ILE A 107 3.02 -9.75 18.27
CA ILE A 107 1.83 -10.53 17.91
C ILE A 107 1.98 -11.14 16.51
N ASN A 108 2.34 -10.33 15.52
CA ASN A 108 2.47 -10.80 14.14
C ASN A 108 3.61 -11.82 13.99
N ARG A 109 4.77 -11.53 14.58
CA ARG A 109 5.95 -12.43 14.54
C ARG A 109 5.69 -13.75 15.29
N LEU A 110 4.86 -13.77 16.33
CA LEU A 110 4.53 -15.01 17.05
C LEU A 110 3.79 -16.03 16.19
N VAL A 111 3.19 -15.65 15.05
CA VAL A 111 2.60 -16.63 14.13
C VAL A 111 3.63 -17.63 13.60
N GLU A 112 4.90 -17.23 13.48
CA GLU A 112 5.98 -18.06 12.95
C GLU A 112 6.29 -19.29 13.83
N CYS A 113 5.87 -19.30 15.11
CA CYS A 113 6.04 -20.46 15.98
C CYS A 113 5.08 -21.63 15.65
N PHE A 114 4.20 -21.48 14.65
CA PHE A 114 3.17 -22.46 14.26
C PHE A 114 3.67 -23.91 14.17
N ASN A 115 4.89 -24.10 13.65
CA ASN A 115 5.49 -25.42 13.44
C ASN A 115 6.01 -26.08 14.72
N ASP A 116 6.29 -25.32 15.78
CA ASP A 116 6.70 -25.86 17.09
C ASP A 116 5.46 -26.00 17.99
N PRO A 117 5.03 -27.24 18.33
CA PRO A 117 3.83 -27.43 19.16
C PRO A 117 3.92 -26.79 20.55
N LYS A 118 5.10 -26.76 21.18
CA LYS A 118 5.27 -26.22 22.52
C LYS A 118 5.20 -24.69 22.49
N LEU A 119 5.95 -24.07 21.57
CA LEU A 119 5.93 -22.62 21.41
C LEU A 119 4.57 -22.13 20.91
N ARG A 120 3.92 -22.86 19.99
CA ARG A 120 2.56 -22.55 19.51
C ARG A 120 1.54 -22.49 20.64
N ILE A 121 1.54 -23.48 21.54
CA ILE A 121 0.60 -23.48 22.67
C ILE A 121 0.91 -22.32 23.62
N LYS A 122 2.20 -22.05 23.87
CA LYS A 122 2.62 -20.92 24.71
C LYS A 122 2.17 -19.58 24.13
N ALA A 123 2.47 -19.32 22.86
CA ALA A 123 2.05 -18.11 22.16
C ALA A 123 0.52 -17.98 22.13
N LEU A 124 -0.21 -19.06 21.84
CA LEU A 124 -1.67 -19.04 21.81
C LEU A 124 -2.28 -18.61 23.15
N ASN A 125 -1.72 -19.03 24.28
CA ASN A 125 -2.22 -18.68 25.60
C ASN A 125 -1.96 -17.20 25.94
N GLU A 126 -0.81 -16.66 25.56
CA GLU A 126 -0.46 -15.25 25.79
C GLU A 126 -1.21 -14.29 24.83
N LEU A 127 -1.53 -14.74 23.62
CA LEU A 127 -2.22 -13.91 22.61
C LEU A 127 -3.73 -13.82 22.82
N LYS A 128 -4.38 -14.87 23.35
CA LYS A 128 -5.84 -14.89 23.57
C LYS A 128 -6.39 -13.69 24.35
N PRO A 129 -5.78 -13.25 25.48
CA PRO A 129 -6.24 -12.08 26.20
C PRO A 129 -6.15 -10.78 25.38
N LEU A 130 -5.19 -10.68 24.45
CA LEU A 130 -4.96 -9.48 23.65
C LEU A 130 -6.03 -9.26 22.58
N ALA A 131 -6.83 -10.29 22.24
CA ALA A 131 -7.96 -10.13 21.33
C ALA A 131 -9.09 -9.23 21.90
N ALA A 132 -9.04 -8.92 23.20
CA ALA A 132 -9.94 -7.98 23.87
C ALA A 132 -9.23 -6.68 24.31
N ASN A 133 -8.10 -6.34 23.67
CA ASN A 133 -7.35 -5.12 23.96
C ASN A 133 -8.13 -3.86 23.51
N ASP A 134 -8.00 -2.76 24.26
CA ASP A 134 -8.65 -1.49 23.93
C ASP A 134 -8.13 -0.87 22.62
N ASN A 135 -6.89 -1.19 22.22
CA ASN A 135 -6.33 -0.83 20.92
C ASN A 135 -6.78 -1.85 19.85
N GLN A 136 -7.67 -1.41 18.97
CA GLN A 136 -8.28 -2.25 17.94
C GLN A 136 -7.24 -2.92 17.02
N LYS A 137 -6.14 -2.24 16.66
CA LYS A 137 -5.10 -2.84 15.80
C LYS A 137 -4.38 -3.99 16.49
N ILE A 138 -4.15 -3.89 17.80
CA ILE A 138 -3.60 -4.97 18.62
C ILE A 138 -4.62 -6.11 18.73
N ALA A 139 -5.89 -5.79 18.99
CA ALA A 139 -6.96 -6.78 19.09
C ALA A 139 -7.14 -7.58 17.79
N ASP A 140 -7.17 -6.90 16.65
CA ASP A 140 -7.33 -7.52 15.32
C ASP A 140 -6.13 -8.39 14.96
N ALA A 141 -4.91 -7.90 15.22
CA ALA A 141 -3.70 -8.69 15.01
C ALA A 141 -3.67 -9.93 15.91
N ALA A 142 -4.07 -9.80 17.18
CA ALA A 142 -4.12 -10.92 18.13
C ALA A 142 -5.18 -11.94 17.71
N ALA A 143 -6.38 -11.49 17.30
CA ALA A 143 -7.44 -12.35 16.80
C ALA A 143 -6.98 -13.14 15.56
N PHE A 144 -6.32 -12.47 14.61
CA PHE A 144 -5.74 -13.13 13.44
C PHE A 144 -4.67 -14.17 13.82
N ALA A 145 -3.72 -13.80 14.68
CA ALA A 145 -2.66 -14.70 15.12
C ALA A 145 -3.22 -15.92 15.88
N VAL A 146 -4.22 -15.73 16.74
CA VAL A 146 -4.93 -16.79 17.44
C VAL A 146 -5.65 -17.71 16.45
N ASP A 147 -6.31 -17.17 15.42
CA ASP A 147 -7.02 -17.95 14.41
C ASP A 147 -6.07 -18.87 13.63
N VAL A 148 -4.87 -18.38 13.28
CA VAL A 148 -3.82 -19.18 12.63
C VAL A 148 -3.25 -20.24 13.59
N LEU A 149 -2.83 -19.85 14.80
CA LEU A 149 -2.14 -20.74 15.75
C LEU A 149 -3.06 -21.80 16.37
N SER A 150 -4.36 -21.49 16.51
CA SER A 150 -5.39 -22.46 16.93
C SER A 150 -5.88 -23.35 15.81
N LYS A 151 -5.53 -23.04 14.56
CA LYS A 151 -5.94 -23.74 13.34
C LYS A 151 -7.44 -23.67 13.07
N SER A 152 -8.12 -22.62 13.54
CA SER A 152 -9.53 -22.41 13.22
C SER A 152 -9.73 -21.87 11.82
N TYR A 153 -8.80 -21.06 11.31
CA TYR A 153 -8.79 -20.52 9.94
C TYR A 153 -10.13 -19.91 9.50
N GLN A 154 -10.72 -19.08 10.37
CA GLN A 154 -11.98 -18.38 10.17
C GLN A 154 -11.80 -16.94 9.67
N SER A 155 -10.59 -16.38 9.79
CA SER A 155 -10.30 -15.02 9.35
C SER A 155 -10.54 -14.86 7.84
N PRO A 156 -11.15 -13.73 7.41
CA PRO A 156 -11.30 -13.42 5.99
C PRO A 156 -9.97 -13.19 5.28
N TYR A 157 -8.89 -12.93 6.03
CA TYR A 157 -7.55 -12.73 5.50
C TYR A 157 -6.80 -14.06 5.23
N ILE A 158 -7.45 -15.21 5.45
CA ILE A 158 -6.90 -16.55 5.17
C ILE A 158 -7.61 -17.15 3.97
N TYR A 159 -6.91 -17.16 2.84
CA TYR A 159 -7.45 -17.65 1.58
C TYR A 159 -7.17 -19.14 1.42
N LYS A 160 -8.24 -19.95 1.45
CA LYS A 160 -8.20 -21.41 1.24
C LYS A 160 -8.18 -21.70 -0.25
N LEU A 161 -7.20 -22.48 -0.70
CA LEU A 161 -6.98 -22.84 -2.10
C LEU A 161 -7.45 -24.27 -2.41
N SER A 162 -7.65 -24.55 -3.69
CA SER A 162 -8.14 -25.83 -4.20
C SER A 162 -7.21 -27.02 -3.90
N ASP A 163 -5.92 -26.78 -3.76
CA ASP A 163 -4.92 -27.81 -3.43
C ASP A 163 -4.84 -28.11 -1.92
N GLY A 164 -5.79 -27.58 -1.13
CA GLY A 164 -5.85 -27.72 0.32
C GLY A 164 -4.90 -26.81 1.09
N SER A 165 -4.08 -26.00 0.41
CA SER A 165 -3.25 -25.01 1.09
C SER A 165 -4.01 -23.74 1.44
N MET A 166 -3.49 -23.00 2.40
CA MET A 166 -3.97 -21.69 2.80
C MET A 166 -2.87 -20.67 2.62
N ILE A 167 -3.20 -19.50 2.10
CA ILE A 167 -2.27 -18.38 1.95
C ILE A 167 -2.80 -17.14 2.65
N PHE A 168 -1.90 -16.31 3.14
CA PHE A 168 -2.22 -15.07 3.83
C PHE A 168 -0.97 -14.20 3.99
N THR A 169 -1.17 -12.95 4.40
CA THR A 169 -0.11 -12.05 4.85
C THR A 169 -0.08 -11.95 6.37
N LEU A 170 1.11 -11.67 6.92
CA LEU A 170 1.23 -11.12 8.27
C LEU A 170 1.20 -9.60 8.19
N PHE A 171 1.02 -8.94 9.34
CA PHE A 171 0.91 -7.48 9.41
C PHE A 171 -0.22 -6.97 8.51
N ASN A 172 -1.42 -7.55 8.62
CA ASN A 172 -2.51 -7.23 7.72
C ASN A 172 -2.88 -5.74 7.81
N HIS A 173 -2.81 -5.02 6.67
CA HIS A 173 -3.15 -3.60 6.54
C HIS A 173 -2.51 -2.70 7.62
N TYR A 174 -1.24 -2.96 7.96
CA TYR A 174 -0.53 -2.18 8.97
C TYR A 174 -0.26 -0.73 8.53
N SER A 175 -0.20 -0.52 7.21
CA SER A 175 -0.02 0.78 6.56
C SER A 175 -1.15 1.05 5.57
N ASP A 176 -1.28 2.31 5.13
CA ASP A 176 -2.22 2.72 4.08
C ASP A 176 -1.92 2.06 2.71
N TYR A 177 -0.71 1.52 2.54
CA TYR A 177 -0.27 0.87 1.30
C TYR A 177 -0.57 -0.63 1.30
N GLY A 178 -0.71 -1.26 2.47
CA GLY A 178 -1.07 -2.67 2.59
C GLY A 178 -0.34 -3.41 3.70
N SER A 179 -0.31 -4.73 3.52
CA SER A 179 0.32 -5.70 4.40
C SER A 179 1.81 -5.88 4.09
N GLN A 180 2.52 -6.62 4.95
CA GLN A 180 3.90 -7.01 4.69
C GLN A 180 4.01 -7.72 3.33
N ASN A 181 5.09 -7.46 2.59
CA ASN A 181 5.36 -8.07 1.28
C ASN A 181 5.83 -9.54 1.32
N VAL A 182 5.32 -10.31 2.28
CA VAL A 182 5.62 -11.73 2.43
C VAL A 182 4.32 -12.52 2.41
N LEU A 183 4.23 -13.44 1.46
CA LEU A 183 3.14 -14.38 1.35
C LEU A 183 3.49 -15.65 2.13
N TRP A 184 2.66 -15.96 3.11
CA TRP A 184 2.79 -17.15 3.94
C TRP A 184 1.88 -18.26 3.41
N ARG A 185 2.30 -19.51 3.56
CA ARG A 185 1.49 -20.68 3.19
C ARG A 185 1.47 -21.72 4.31
N ILE A 186 0.28 -22.22 4.61
CA ILE A 186 0.08 -23.45 5.36
C ILE A 186 -0.33 -24.55 4.38
N LYS A 187 0.44 -25.63 4.34
CA LYS A 187 0.07 -26.87 3.62
C LYS A 187 0.53 -28.06 4.43
N ASP A 188 -0.28 -29.12 4.48
CA ASP A 188 0.01 -30.33 5.26
C ASP A 188 0.38 -30.02 6.72
N ASN A 189 -0.30 -29.02 7.30
CA ASN A 189 -0.08 -28.54 8.65
C ASN A 189 1.35 -28.00 8.93
N VAL A 190 2.01 -27.46 7.90
CA VAL A 190 3.30 -26.78 8.01
C VAL A 190 3.17 -25.35 7.48
N LEU A 191 3.53 -24.37 8.31
CA LEU A 191 3.66 -22.97 7.92
C LEU A 191 5.04 -22.72 7.31
N LYS A 192 5.09 -21.99 6.19
CA LYS A 192 6.34 -21.51 5.61
C LYS A 192 6.14 -20.19 4.87
N VAL A 193 7.23 -19.46 4.71
CA VAL A 193 7.31 -18.41 3.68
C VAL A 193 7.13 -19.08 2.33
N TYR A 194 6.19 -18.58 1.53
CA TYR A 194 5.91 -19.08 0.21
C TYR A 194 6.57 -18.23 -0.87
N LEU A 195 6.39 -16.90 -0.77
CA LEU A 195 7.02 -15.93 -1.65
C LEU A 195 7.27 -14.64 -0.87
N SER A 196 8.37 -13.95 -1.18
CA SER A 196 8.66 -12.59 -0.73
C SER A 196 8.94 -11.74 -1.96
N PHE A 197 8.41 -10.53 -1.99
CA PHE A 197 8.58 -9.63 -3.12
C PHE A 197 9.78 -8.71 -2.91
N SER A 198 10.54 -8.47 -3.97
CA SER A 198 11.63 -7.48 -3.95
C SER A 198 11.10 -6.08 -4.25
N GLU A 199 11.89 -5.07 -3.91
CA GLU A 199 11.67 -3.72 -4.43
C GLU A 199 11.49 -3.75 -5.96
N PRO A 200 10.58 -2.92 -6.51
CA PRO A 200 9.79 -1.88 -5.84
C PRO A 200 8.52 -2.38 -5.11
N SER A 201 8.20 -3.67 -5.12
CA SER A 201 7.03 -4.24 -4.43
C SER A 201 7.22 -4.31 -2.91
N MET A 202 6.91 -3.20 -2.22
CA MET A 202 7.11 -3.01 -0.78
C MET A 202 5.97 -3.54 0.07
N TYR A 203 4.74 -3.57 -0.46
CA TYR A 203 3.54 -3.99 0.28
C TYR A 203 2.71 -4.95 -0.56
N ILE A 204 2.02 -5.89 0.10
CA ILE A 204 0.92 -6.64 -0.52
C ILE A 204 -0.37 -5.88 -0.20
N LYS A 205 -0.99 -5.31 -1.23
CA LYS A 205 -2.24 -4.57 -1.13
C LYS A 205 -3.44 -5.50 -1.06
N GLU A 206 -3.46 -6.53 -1.91
CA GLU A 206 -4.61 -7.44 -2.04
C GLU A 206 -4.20 -8.83 -2.53
N LEU A 207 -4.97 -9.83 -2.10
CA LEU A 207 -4.90 -11.21 -2.58
C LEU A 207 -6.26 -11.60 -3.14
N ILE A 208 -6.33 -11.99 -4.41
CA ILE A 208 -7.58 -12.26 -5.11
C ILE A 208 -7.54 -13.67 -5.71
N PRO A 209 -8.06 -14.69 -5.01
CA PRO A 209 -8.17 -16.04 -5.56
C PRO A 209 -9.13 -16.11 -6.76
N SER A 210 -8.82 -16.97 -7.73
CA SER A 210 -9.76 -17.32 -8.80
C SER A 210 -11.00 -18.00 -8.24
N PRO A 211 -12.13 -18.03 -8.97
CA PRO A 211 -13.36 -18.67 -8.50
C PRO A 211 -13.18 -20.16 -8.13
N ASP A 212 -12.38 -20.90 -8.90
CA ASP A 212 -12.01 -22.29 -8.59
C ASP A 212 -10.83 -22.42 -7.60
N ARG A 213 -10.26 -21.29 -7.16
CA ARG A 213 -9.19 -21.18 -6.18
C ARG A 213 -7.90 -21.93 -6.56
N LYS A 214 -7.63 -22.10 -7.86
CA LYS A 214 -6.35 -22.64 -8.35
C LYS A 214 -5.30 -21.56 -8.61
N LEU A 215 -5.77 -20.37 -8.96
CA LEU A 215 -4.94 -19.20 -9.20
C LEU A 215 -5.19 -18.17 -8.11
N VAL A 216 -4.19 -17.33 -7.86
CA VAL A 216 -4.29 -16.20 -6.95
C VAL A 216 -3.57 -15.03 -7.60
N ALA A 217 -4.28 -13.93 -7.85
CA ALA A 217 -3.64 -12.67 -8.17
C ALA A 217 -3.15 -12.02 -6.88
N VAL A 218 -1.89 -11.59 -6.88
CA VAL A 218 -1.26 -10.84 -5.80
C VAL A 218 -1.01 -9.43 -6.31
N VAL A 219 -1.68 -8.47 -5.69
CA VAL A 219 -1.50 -7.05 -5.99
C VAL A 219 -0.50 -6.50 -4.98
N THR A 220 0.67 -6.09 -5.48
CA THR A 220 1.68 -5.40 -4.67
C THR A 220 1.79 -3.94 -5.07
N CYS A 221 2.36 -3.14 -4.18
CA CYS A 221 2.57 -1.73 -4.48
C CYS A 221 3.82 -1.17 -3.80
N SER A 222 4.23 -0.02 -4.31
CA SER A 222 5.10 0.94 -3.65
C SER A 222 4.29 2.18 -3.27
N ASN A 223 4.96 3.27 -2.90
CA ASN A 223 4.32 4.57 -2.79
C ASN A 223 4.10 5.27 -4.14
N LYS A 224 4.52 4.67 -5.26
CA LYS A 224 4.53 5.26 -6.60
C LYS A 224 3.85 4.39 -7.66
N SER A 225 3.84 3.07 -7.51
CA SER A 225 3.40 2.13 -8.55
C SER A 225 2.65 0.94 -7.95
N GLU A 226 1.84 0.28 -8.77
CA GLU A 226 1.20 -1.00 -8.46
C GLU A 226 1.65 -2.07 -9.44
N PHE A 227 1.67 -3.30 -8.95
CA PHE A 227 2.12 -4.47 -9.67
C PHE A 227 1.15 -5.62 -9.42
N ILE A 228 0.98 -6.47 -10.42
CA ILE A 228 0.11 -7.65 -10.33
C ILE A 228 0.84 -8.87 -10.86
N GLU A 229 0.91 -9.91 -10.05
CA GLU A 229 1.36 -11.24 -10.46
C GLU A 229 0.29 -12.29 -10.14
N ILE A 230 0.12 -13.28 -11.01
CA ILE A 230 -0.79 -14.41 -10.79
C ILE A 230 0.02 -15.65 -10.48
N ILE A 231 -0.33 -16.33 -9.40
CA ILE A 231 0.33 -17.54 -8.94
C ILE A 231 -0.62 -18.72 -9.06
N ASN A 232 -0.17 -19.77 -9.76
CA ASN A 232 -0.72 -21.10 -9.65
C ASN A 232 -0.01 -21.86 -8.52
N VAL A 233 -0.67 -21.96 -7.38
CA VAL A 233 -0.08 -22.49 -6.13
C VAL A 233 0.11 -24.02 -6.15
N GLU A 234 -0.70 -24.71 -6.97
CA GLU A 234 -0.61 -26.16 -7.17
C GLU A 234 0.61 -26.53 -8.03
N LYS A 235 0.78 -25.84 -9.17
CA LYS A 235 1.83 -26.11 -10.17
C LYS A 235 3.11 -25.31 -9.94
N GLY A 236 3.12 -24.38 -8.99
CA GLY A 236 4.26 -23.50 -8.71
C GLY A 236 4.64 -22.61 -9.89
N ARG A 237 3.65 -22.18 -10.69
CA ARG A 237 3.87 -21.27 -11.83
C ARG A 237 3.43 -19.86 -11.46
N VAL A 238 4.17 -18.87 -11.94
CA VAL A 238 3.86 -17.44 -11.76
C VAL A 238 3.76 -16.80 -13.15
N SER A 239 2.83 -15.88 -13.33
CA SER A 239 2.77 -15.04 -14.53
C SER A 239 3.94 -14.06 -14.56
N PRO A 240 4.21 -13.39 -15.69
CA PRO A 240 4.90 -12.10 -15.65
C PRO A 240 4.15 -11.09 -14.78
N GLU A 241 4.83 -10.03 -14.37
CA GLU A 241 4.18 -8.86 -13.77
C GLU A 241 3.31 -8.16 -14.83
N LEU A 242 2.02 -8.03 -14.58
CA LEU A 242 1.01 -7.72 -15.59
C LEU A 242 0.93 -6.23 -15.91
N VAL A 243 1.19 -5.31 -14.97
CA VAL A 243 1.10 -3.86 -15.19
C VAL A 243 2.20 -3.39 -16.14
N GLU A 244 3.45 -3.78 -15.88
CA GLU A 244 4.59 -3.51 -16.73
C GLU A 244 4.47 -4.24 -18.07
N SER A 245 4.00 -5.50 -18.07
CA SER A 245 3.73 -6.22 -19.33
C SER A 245 2.71 -5.50 -20.19
N ALA A 246 1.63 -4.96 -19.59
CA ALA A 246 0.63 -4.17 -20.30
C ALA A 246 1.22 -2.85 -20.82
N ARG A 247 2.03 -2.16 -20.00
CA ARG A 247 2.76 -0.94 -20.37
C ARG A 247 3.67 -1.16 -21.58
N VAL A 248 4.48 -2.22 -21.56
CA VAL A 248 5.37 -2.58 -22.67
C VAL A 248 4.57 -2.91 -23.93
N LYS A 249 3.52 -3.74 -23.82
CA LYS A 249 2.70 -4.13 -24.98
C LYS A 249 1.99 -2.93 -25.61
N PHE A 250 1.30 -2.12 -24.81
CA PHE A 250 0.58 -0.94 -25.30
C PHE A 250 1.52 0.12 -25.85
N GLY A 251 2.66 0.35 -25.17
CA GLY A 251 3.69 1.27 -25.63
C GLY A 251 4.24 0.88 -27.00
N ALA A 252 4.55 -0.40 -27.20
CA ALA A 252 5.00 -0.91 -28.51
C ALA A 252 3.95 -0.72 -29.61
N GLN A 253 2.67 -0.98 -29.32
CA GLN A 253 1.56 -0.80 -30.27
C GLN A 253 1.37 0.68 -30.67
N ASN A 254 1.66 1.61 -29.77
CA ASN A 254 1.43 3.04 -29.96
C ASN A 254 2.71 3.86 -30.17
N ARG A 255 3.87 3.21 -30.32
CA ARG A 255 5.19 3.83 -30.48
C ARG A 255 5.55 4.80 -29.33
N LEU A 256 5.18 4.42 -28.10
CA LEU A 256 5.55 5.13 -26.88
C LEU A 256 6.84 4.54 -26.31
N ASP A 257 7.69 5.40 -25.78
CA ASP A 257 8.92 4.97 -25.12
C ASP A 257 8.62 4.40 -23.73
N THR A 258 9.22 3.24 -23.44
CA THR A 258 9.04 2.48 -22.21
C THR A 258 10.37 2.40 -21.48
N TRP A 259 10.90 3.57 -21.10
CA TRP A 259 12.11 3.62 -20.29
C TRP A 259 11.90 2.95 -18.93
N ILE A 260 12.89 2.18 -18.49
CA ILE A 260 12.93 1.55 -17.17
C ILE A 260 13.77 2.45 -16.28
N ARG A 261 13.14 3.00 -15.24
CA ARG A 261 13.82 3.81 -14.24
C ARG A 261 14.79 2.96 -13.41
N SER A 262 15.81 3.60 -12.83
CA SER A 262 16.77 2.90 -11.96
C SER A 262 16.16 2.39 -10.65
N ASP A 263 15.06 2.99 -10.19
CA ASP A 263 14.30 2.54 -9.04
C ASP A 263 13.25 1.47 -9.40
N HIS A 264 13.21 1.04 -10.67
CA HIS A 264 12.25 0.07 -11.23
C HIS A 264 10.76 0.44 -11.07
N GLU A 265 10.46 1.66 -10.61
CA GLU A 265 9.12 2.24 -10.54
C GLU A 265 8.62 2.59 -11.93
N ASN A 266 7.30 2.47 -12.15
CA ASN A 266 6.68 2.76 -13.45
C ASN A 266 5.52 3.76 -13.37
N TYR A 267 5.16 4.25 -12.18
CA TYR A 267 4.04 5.19 -11.94
C TYR A 267 2.71 4.75 -12.54
N SER A 268 2.55 3.43 -12.70
CA SER A 268 1.37 2.83 -13.29
C SER A 268 0.54 2.17 -12.20
N PHE A 269 -0.78 2.18 -12.38
CA PHE A 269 -1.74 1.77 -11.36
C PHE A 269 -2.80 0.85 -11.97
N ALA A 270 -3.37 -0.02 -11.15
CA ALA A 270 -4.42 -0.95 -11.51
C ALA A 270 -5.67 -0.75 -10.64
N ASN A 271 -6.82 -0.64 -11.29
CA ASN A 271 -8.13 -0.49 -10.65
C ASN A 271 -9.13 -1.48 -11.25
N ASN A 272 -10.32 -1.61 -10.65
CA ASN A 272 -11.39 -2.48 -11.13
C ASN A 272 -10.88 -3.90 -11.45
N ILE A 273 -10.15 -4.46 -10.49
CA ILE A 273 -9.42 -5.72 -10.62
C ILE A 273 -10.37 -6.89 -10.33
N GLU A 274 -10.53 -7.82 -11.27
CA GLU A 274 -11.40 -8.97 -11.08
C GLU A 274 -11.04 -10.20 -11.94
N TRP A 275 -11.46 -11.37 -11.46
CA TRP A 275 -11.50 -12.59 -12.26
C TRP A 275 -12.78 -12.63 -13.08
N LYS A 276 -12.69 -12.75 -14.41
CA LYS A 276 -13.86 -12.99 -15.27
C LYS A 276 -14.30 -14.44 -15.26
N ASP A 277 -13.33 -15.34 -15.15
CA ASP A 277 -13.54 -16.76 -15.03
C ASP A 277 -12.37 -17.39 -14.24
N ASN A 278 -12.13 -18.70 -14.38
CA ASN A 278 -11.09 -19.41 -13.64
C ASN A 278 -9.66 -19.16 -14.18
N ASP A 279 -9.50 -18.55 -15.35
CA ASP A 279 -8.23 -18.40 -16.07
C ASP A 279 -7.99 -16.98 -16.58
N THR A 280 -9.05 -16.20 -16.82
CA THR A 280 -9.00 -14.82 -17.32
C THR A 280 -9.11 -13.80 -16.18
N PHE A 281 -8.08 -12.97 -16.06
CA PHE A 281 -7.99 -11.90 -15.08
C PHE A 281 -8.01 -10.53 -15.77
N GLU A 282 -8.82 -9.60 -15.29
CA GLU A 282 -8.98 -8.27 -15.87
C GLU A 282 -8.73 -7.16 -14.87
N PHE A 283 -8.21 -6.03 -15.37
CA PHE A 283 -8.11 -4.79 -14.63
C PHE A 283 -8.10 -3.58 -15.58
N GLU A 284 -8.45 -2.42 -15.04
CA GLU A 284 -8.22 -1.12 -15.68
C GLU A 284 -6.85 -0.58 -15.27
N GLY A 285 -6.00 -0.28 -16.24
CA GLY A 285 -4.67 0.24 -16.03
C GLY A 285 -4.56 1.73 -16.34
N SER A 286 -3.92 2.51 -15.47
CA SER A 286 -3.38 3.83 -15.79
C SER A 286 -1.89 3.67 -16.06
N LEU A 287 -1.49 3.61 -17.33
CA LEU A 287 -0.12 3.32 -17.76
C LEU A 287 0.65 4.62 -18.03
N ALA A 288 1.74 4.83 -17.31
CA ALA A 288 2.57 6.04 -17.44
C ALA A 288 3.78 5.82 -18.37
N TYR A 289 4.04 6.83 -19.19
CA TYR A 289 5.18 6.91 -20.09
C TYR A 289 5.86 8.27 -19.94
N GLN A 290 7.14 8.36 -20.30
CA GLN A 290 7.91 9.61 -20.28
C GLN A 290 7.80 10.33 -18.92
N ASP A 291 8.10 9.61 -17.83
CA ASP A 291 8.04 10.14 -16.45
C ASP A 291 6.70 10.82 -16.10
N THR A 292 5.59 10.16 -16.44
CA THR A 292 4.20 10.62 -16.22
C THR A 292 3.70 11.75 -17.13
N GLU A 293 4.49 12.23 -18.09
CA GLU A 293 4.03 13.19 -19.09
C GLU A 293 2.86 12.63 -19.94
N ILE A 294 2.88 11.33 -20.19
CA ILE A 294 1.82 10.63 -20.92
C ILE A 294 1.22 9.57 -20.00
N ILE A 295 -0.09 9.67 -19.79
CA ILE A 295 -0.88 8.65 -19.09
C ILE A 295 -1.93 8.10 -20.05
N LYS A 296 -1.97 6.77 -20.16
CA LYS A 296 -2.92 6.05 -20.99
C LYS A 296 -3.76 5.11 -20.15
N ASN A 297 -5.06 5.32 -20.18
CA ASN A 297 -6.01 4.45 -19.52
C ASN A 297 -6.35 3.29 -20.46
N VAL A 298 -6.26 2.07 -19.96
CA VAL A 298 -6.48 0.84 -20.73
C VAL A 298 -7.33 -0.15 -19.94
N THR A 299 -7.95 -1.07 -20.66
CA THR A 299 -8.41 -2.35 -20.10
C THR A 299 -7.37 -3.41 -20.43
N VAL A 300 -6.97 -4.18 -19.44
CA VAL A 300 -6.04 -5.30 -19.57
C VAL A 300 -6.79 -6.58 -19.26
N ALA A 301 -6.67 -7.58 -20.13
CA ALA A 301 -7.15 -8.94 -19.90
C ALA A 301 -5.99 -9.92 -20.05
N TYR A 302 -5.78 -10.78 -19.06
CA TYR A 302 -4.73 -11.79 -19.08
C TYR A 302 -5.32 -13.19 -18.95
N GLU A 303 -5.07 -14.04 -19.95
CA GLU A 303 -5.45 -15.45 -19.94
C GLU A 303 -4.25 -16.29 -19.48
N PHE A 304 -4.30 -16.80 -18.24
CA PHE A 304 -3.16 -17.43 -17.59
C PHE A 304 -2.66 -18.69 -18.31
N SER A 305 -3.57 -19.54 -18.79
CA SER A 305 -3.22 -20.78 -19.46
C SER A 305 -2.51 -20.57 -20.80
N LYS A 306 -2.93 -19.54 -21.56
CA LYS A 306 -2.34 -19.17 -22.86
C LYS A 306 -1.15 -18.24 -22.74
N LYS A 307 -0.98 -17.59 -21.58
CA LYS A 307 0.02 -16.53 -21.35
C LYS A 307 -0.17 -15.36 -22.34
N ASP A 308 -1.41 -15.07 -22.67
CA ASP A 308 -1.74 -13.96 -23.56
C ASP A 308 -2.27 -12.79 -22.75
N ILE A 309 -1.88 -11.58 -23.15
CA ILE A 309 -2.26 -10.33 -22.50
C ILE A 309 -2.88 -9.40 -23.53
N GLU A 310 -4.17 -9.17 -23.48
CA GLU A 310 -4.83 -8.16 -24.30
C GLU A 310 -4.77 -6.80 -23.60
N VAL A 311 -4.49 -5.75 -24.35
CA VAL A 311 -4.46 -4.37 -23.84
C VAL A 311 -5.17 -3.46 -24.84
N THR A 312 -6.23 -2.81 -24.38
CA THR A 312 -7.09 -1.98 -25.22
C THR A 312 -7.27 -0.61 -24.57
N GLU A 313 -7.15 0.48 -25.35
CA GLU A 313 -7.34 1.85 -24.81
C GLU A 313 -8.79 2.03 -24.33
N LEU A 314 -8.95 2.55 -23.11
CA LEU A 314 -10.25 2.94 -22.59
C LEU A 314 -10.71 4.19 -23.35
N ASN A 315 -11.70 4.03 -24.22
CA ASN A 315 -12.32 5.16 -24.88
C ASN A 315 -12.91 6.07 -23.80
N GLN A 316 -12.45 7.32 -23.72
CA GLN A 316 -13.12 8.34 -22.93
C GLN A 316 -14.56 8.41 -23.43
N VAL A 317 -15.52 8.06 -22.57
CA VAL A 317 -16.92 8.36 -22.81
C VAL A 317 -16.97 9.86 -23.01
N LYS A 318 -17.17 10.30 -24.27
CA LYS A 318 -17.57 11.66 -24.54
C LYS A 318 -18.90 11.83 -23.83
N ASN A 319 -18.88 12.46 -22.66
CA ASN A 319 -20.10 12.92 -22.03
C ASN A 319 -20.85 13.76 -23.08
N PRO A 320 -22.12 13.42 -23.39
CA PRO A 320 -22.90 14.11 -24.41
C PRO A 320 -23.12 15.59 -24.12
#